data_AF-A0A533ZYY5-F1
#
_entry.id   AF-A0A533ZYY5-F1
#
_cell.length_a   1.000
_cell.length_b   1.000
_cell.length_c   1.000
_cell.angle_alpha   90.00
_cell.angle_beta   90.00
_cell.angle_gamma   90.00
#
_symmetry.space_group_name_H-M   'P 1'
#
loop_
_entity.id
_entity.type
_entity.pdbx_description
1 polymer ?
#
loop_
_entity_poly.entity_id
_entity_poly.type
_entity_poly.pdbx_seq_one_letter_code
_entity_poly.pdbx_strand_id
1 'polypeptide(L)'
;MPPLTRGVLLLTGLAVVTRSCAQGPPDPWRPRTVPAFGASYAPDIGLLLGAGIIHTRYGFHALPPTTRALAEAQYATAARSYRVNVAAEFRPRGPPTTFNVAFRASGLELIRFYGIGNQTNGSRADSAYRVRAKQIQLAPSVTVPVAPRVRLTA
;
A
#
# COMPACT_ATOMS: atom_id res chain seq x y z
N MET A 1 -19.01 17.96 -5.14
CA MET A 1 -18.82 16.93 -4.09
C MET A 1 -17.76 15.94 -4.55
N PRO A 2 -16.53 15.99 -4.02
CA PRO A 2 -15.45 15.11 -4.43
C PRO A 2 -15.63 13.70 -3.81
N PRO A 3 -15.31 12.61 -4.52
CA PRO A 3 -15.34 11.28 -3.92
C PRO A 3 -14.15 11.13 -2.97
N LEU A 4 -14.43 10.65 -1.77
CA LEU A 4 -13.45 10.25 -0.78
C LEU A 4 -12.60 9.10 -1.34
N THR A 5 -11.46 9.46 -1.93
CA THR A 5 -10.31 8.58 -2.11
C THR A 5 -9.83 8.18 -0.71
N ARG A 6 -10.43 7.13 -0.14
CA ARG A 6 -9.97 6.58 1.13
C ARG A 6 -8.54 6.13 0.95
N GLY A 7 -7.65 6.83 1.66
CA GLY A 7 -6.22 6.75 1.49
C GLY A 7 -5.73 5.34 1.74
N VAL A 8 -5.18 4.75 0.68
CA VAL A 8 -4.01 3.90 0.83
C VAL A 8 -2.97 4.81 1.48
N LEU A 9 -2.71 4.58 2.77
CA LEU A 9 -1.70 5.30 3.52
C LEU A 9 -0.33 4.87 2.96
N LEU A 10 0.04 5.47 1.84
CA LEU A 10 1.35 5.43 1.20
C LEU A 10 2.32 6.20 2.09
N LEU A 11 2.78 5.57 3.18
CA LEU A 11 4.00 6.02 3.83
C LEU A 11 5.20 5.59 2.97
N THR A 12 5.50 6.49 2.03
CA THR A 12 6.84 6.91 1.54
C THR A 12 7.85 5.84 1.11
N GLY A 13 8.27 5.94 -0.16
CA GLY A 13 9.58 5.43 -0.61
C GLY A 13 9.63 4.78 -1.99
N LEU A 14 8.51 4.65 -2.71
CA LEU A 14 8.52 4.10 -4.07
C LEU A 14 8.62 5.22 -5.10
N ALA A 15 9.82 5.47 -5.60
CA ALA A 15 9.98 6.12 -6.89
C ALA A 15 9.46 5.14 -7.94
N VAL A 16 8.42 5.48 -8.69
CA VAL A 16 7.98 4.62 -9.79
C VAL A 16 8.99 4.79 -10.91
N VAL A 17 9.99 3.90 -11.00
CA VAL A 17 10.86 3.84 -12.19
C VAL A 17 10.09 3.13 -13.30
N THR A 18 9.23 3.87 -14.00
CA THR A 18 8.65 3.41 -15.26
C THR A 18 9.71 3.47 -16.35
N ARG A 19 10.41 2.37 -16.60
CA ARG A 19 10.98 2.14 -17.94
C ARG A 19 9.98 1.32 -18.75
N SER A 20 9.06 2.00 -19.45
CA SER A 20 8.41 1.35 -20.59
C SER A 20 9.33 1.47 -21.80
N CYS A 21 10.18 0.47 -22.00
CA CYS A 21 10.68 0.21 -23.36
C CYS A 21 9.56 -0.55 -24.09
N ALA A 22 8.58 0.19 -24.59
CA ALA A 22 7.58 -0.30 -25.53
C ALA A 22 7.31 0.86 -26.49
N GLN A 23 8.00 0.82 -27.63
CA GLN A 23 7.87 1.78 -28.72
C GLN A 23 6.52 1.56 -29.42
N GLY A 24 5.48 2.27 -28.96
CA GLY A 24 4.15 2.29 -29.57
C GLY A 24 3.13 2.97 -28.64
N PRO A 25 2.05 3.60 -29.16
CA PRO A 25 0.98 4.11 -28.32
C PRO A 25 0.45 2.96 -27.43
N PRO A 26 0.37 3.13 -26.10
CA PRO A 26 -0.17 2.08 -25.24
C PRO A 26 -1.62 1.80 -25.67
N ASP A 27 -1.94 0.57 -26.06
CA ASP A 27 -3.33 0.14 -26.22
C ASP A 27 -4.01 0.29 -24.84
N PRO A 28 -4.96 1.23 -24.67
CA PRO A 28 -5.55 1.51 -23.37
C PRO A 28 -6.34 0.33 -22.82
N TRP A 29 -6.72 -0.64 -23.66
CA TRP A 29 -7.54 -1.78 -23.29
C TRP A 29 -6.72 -3.02 -22.96
N ARG A 30 -5.42 -3.03 -23.27
CA ARG A 30 -4.54 -4.14 -22.92
C ARG A 30 -4.28 -4.17 -21.40
N PRO A 31 -4.34 -5.36 -20.77
CA PRO A 31 -3.83 -5.53 -19.42
C PRO A 31 -2.39 -5.07 -19.35
N ARG A 32 -2.07 -4.22 -18.37
CA ARG A 32 -0.74 -3.67 -18.19
C ARG A 32 -0.22 -4.02 -16.82
N THR A 33 0.94 -4.65 -16.80
CA THR A 33 1.70 -4.93 -15.58
C THR A 33 2.97 -4.09 -15.62
N VAL A 34 3.18 -3.28 -14.59
CA VAL A 34 4.32 -2.37 -14.49
C VAL A 34 5.12 -2.76 -13.26
N PRO A 35 6.41 -3.12 -13.40
CA PRO A 35 7.28 -3.25 -12.26
C PRO A 35 7.60 -1.86 -11.69
N ALA A 36 7.72 -1.76 -10.38
CA ALA A 36 8.09 -0.55 -9.67
C ALA A 36 9.23 -0.87 -8.68
N PHE A 37 10.23 -0.01 -8.61
CA PHE A 37 11.39 -0.18 -7.74
C PHE A 37 11.72 1.14 -7.09
N GLY A 38 11.93 1.15 -5.78
CA GLY A 38 12.23 2.37 -5.03
C GLY A 38 13.32 2.14 -4.00
N ALA A 39 13.96 3.23 -3.60
CA ALA A 39 14.87 3.24 -2.47
C ALA A 39 14.65 4.52 -1.66
N SER A 40 14.73 4.43 -0.34
CA SER A 40 14.69 5.58 0.55
C SER A 40 15.63 5.35 1.73
N TYR A 41 15.96 6.41 2.46
CA TYR A 41 16.85 6.34 3.60
C TYR A 41 16.25 7.08 4.79
N ALA A 42 16.29 6.45 5.95
CA ALA A 42 15.90 7.07 7.22
C ALA A 42 16.88 6.61 8.32
N PRO A 43 17.36 7.50 9.22
CA PRO A 43 18.31 7.13 10.27
C PRO A 43 17.83 5.99 11.19
N ASP A 44 16.52 5.90 11.41
CA ASP A 44 15.92 4.92 12.31
C ASP A 44 15.78 3.50 11.69
N ILE A 45 15.67 3.42 10.37
CA ILE A 45 15.33 2.18 9.63
C ILE A 45 16.45 1.77 8.66
N GLY A 46 17.38 2.68 8.37
CA GLY A 46 18.48 2.52 7.44
C GLY A 46 18.10 2.78 5.99
N LEU A 47 18.79 2.11 5.08
CA LEU A 47 18.41 2.06 3.66
C LEU A 47 17.21 1.13 3.51
N LEU A 48 16.13 1.66 2.96
CA LEU A 48 14.91 0.93 2.63
C LEU A 48 14.87 0.71 1.12
N LEU A 49 14.93 -0.55 0.70
CA LEU A 49 14.86 -0.98 -0.69
C LEU A 49 13.50 -1.60 -0.95
N GLY A 50 12.81 -1.17 -2.02
CA GLY A 50 11.47 -1.61 -2.36
C GLY A 50 11.38 -2.11 -3.80
N ALA A 51 10.59 -3.16 -4.00
CA ALA A 51 10.19 -3.67 -5.30
C ALA A 51 8.70 -3.99 -5.29
N GLY A 52 8.02 -3.79 -6.40
CA GLY A 52 6.59 -4.03 -6.51
C GLY A 52 6.10 -4.15 -7.93
N ILE A 53 4.83 -4.51 -8.06
CA ILE A 53 4.16 -4.73 -9.34
C ILE A 53 2.78 -4.07 -9.25
N ILE A 54 2.47 -3.26 -10.27
CA ILE A 54 1.16 -2.65 -10.48
C ILE A 54 0.52 -3.34 -11.68
N HIS A 55 -0.59 -4.02 -11.46
CA HIS A 55 -1.40 -4.64 -12.52
C HIS A 55 -2.70 -3.87 -12.70
N THR A 56 -2.99 -3.46 -13.94
CA THR A 56 -4.25 -2.80 -14.31
C THR A 56 -4.84 -3.51 -15.51
N ARG A 57 -6.10 -3.90 -15.42
CA ARG A 57 -6.85 -4.53 -16.51
C ARG A 57 -8.17 -3.81 -16.74
N TYR A 58 -8.39 -3.46 -18.00
CA TYR A 58 -9.66 -2.96 -18.49
C TYR A 58 -10.49 -4.12 -19.05
N GLY A 59 -11.79 -4.12 -18.77
CA GLY A 59 -12.73 -5.09 -19.34
C GLY A 59 -13.01 -4.80 -20.83
N PHE A 60 -14.14 -5.28 -21.34
CA PHE A 60 -14.63 -4.93 -22.70
C PHE A 60 -14.95 -3.43 -22.76
N HIS A 61 -13.94 -2.60 -22.95
CA HIS A 61 -14.07 -1.15 -23.08
C HIS A 61 -14.71 -0.43 -21.87
N ALA A 62 -14.61 -1.01 -20.67
CA ALA A 62 -15.19 -0.43 -19.46
C ALA A 62 -14.24 0.60 -18.81
N LEU A 63 -14.69 1.85 -18.72
CA LEU A 63 -14.19 2.84 -17.76
C LEU A 63 -15.21 2.93 -16.62
N PRO A 64 -14.82 2.77 -15.35
CA PRO A 64 -13.48 2.55 -14.79
C PRO A 64 -12.93 1.11 -14.99
N PRO A 65 -11.61 0.87 -14.79
CA PRO A 65 -11.00 -0.45 -14.98
C PRO A 65 -11.61 -1.53 -14.09
N THR A 66 -11.68 -2.75 -14.63
CA THR A 66 -12.32 -3.91 -14.02
C THR A 66 -11.46 -4.52 -12.91
N THR A 67 -10.14 -4.43 -13.03
CA THR A 67 -9.21 -4.98 -12.02
C THR A 67 -8.00 -4.07 -11.85
N ARG A 68 -7.67 -3.78 -10.60
CA ARG A 68 -6.42 -3.11 -10.20
C ARG A 68 -5.79 -3.91 -9.07
N ALA A 69 -4.51 -4.22 -9.19
CA ALA A 69 -3.76 -4.87 -8.13
C ALA A 69 -2.39 -4.20 -7.96
N LEU A 70 -1.96 -4.12 -6.72
CA LEU A 70 -0.65 -3.63 -6.29
C LEU A 70 -0.09 -4.69 -5.35
N ALA A 71 1.14 -5.11 -5.58
CA ALA A 71 1.90 -5.91 -4.63
C ALA A 71 3.28 -5.27 -4.48
N GLU A 72 3.68 -4.97 -3.26
CA GLU A 72 4.97 -4.37 -2.94
C GLU A 72 5.63 -5.07 -1.75
N ALA A 73 6.95 -5.19 -1.83
CA ALA A 73 7.81 -5.70 -0.78
C ALA A 73 8.97 -4.73 -0.58
N GLN A 74 9.28 -4.46 0.68
CA GLN A 74 10.31 -3.52 1.10
C GLN A 74 11.18 -4.18 2.17
N TYR A 75 12.49 -3.99 2.08
CA TYR A 75 13.47 -4.47 3.04
C TYR A 75 14.29 -3.31 3.58
N ALA A 76 14.44 -3.27 4.90
CA ALA A 76 15.20 -2.21 5.58
C ALA A 76 16.48 -2.77 6.21
N THR A 77 17.62 -2.18 5.85
CA THR A 77 18.94 -2.73 6.19
C THR A 77 19.29 -2.60 7.67
N ALA A 78 19.04 -1.44 8.30
CA ALA A 78 19.38 -1.23 9.70
C ALA A 78 18.38 -1.92 10.64
N ALA A 79 17.09 -1.93 10.26
CA ALA A 79 16.08 -2.66 11.01
C ALA A 79 16.14 -4.19 10.81
N ARG A 80 16.83 -4.70 9.77
CA ARG A 80 16.84 -6.13 9.38
C ARG A 80 15.43 -6.73 9.35
N SER A 81 14.51 -5.99 8.75
CA SER A 81 13.09 -6.29 8.78
C SER A 81 12.44 -5.88 7.47
N TYR A 82 11.23 -6.36 7.24
CA TYR A 82 10.53 -6.21 5.97
C TYR A 82 9.13 -5.63 6.14
N ARG A 83 8.61 -5.11 5.04
CA ARG A 83 7.23 -4.67 4.89
C ARG A 83 6.70 -5.21 3.56
N VAL A 84 5.53 -5.81 3.59
CA VAL A 84 4.80 -6.29 2.42
C VAL A 84 3.43 -5.65 2.44
N ASN A 85 3.03 -5.03 1.33
CA ASN A 85 1.67 -4.55 1.14
C ASN A 85 1.11 -5.13 -0.16
N VAL A 86 -0.13 -5.61 -0.09
CA VAL A 86 -0.88 -6.11 -1.24
C VAL A 86 -2.25 -5.47 -1.21
N ALA A 87 -2.66 -4.90 -2.32
CA ALA A 87 -3.98 -4.30 -2.49
C ALA A 87 -4.57 -4.76 -3.82
N ALA A 88 -5.83 -5.18 -3.81
CA ALA A 88 -6.52 -5.59 -5.02
C ALA A 88 -7.96 -5.05 -5.02
N GLU A 89 -8.39 -4.55 -6.16
CA GLU A 89 -9.73 -4.05 -6.43
C GLU A 89 -10.29 -4.79 -7.64
N PHE A 90 -11.47 -5.38 -7.48
CA PHE A 90 -12.18 -6.13 -8.50
C PHE A 90 -13.58 -5.58 -8.68
N ARG A 91 -13.95 -5.33 -9.93
CA ARG A 91 -15.28 -4.86 -10.33
C ARG A 91 -15.87 -5.86 -11.31
N PRO A 92 -16.74 -6.79 -10.87
CA PRO A 92 -17.33 -7.78 -11.76
C PRO A 92 -18.16 -7.12 -12.87
N ARG A 93 -18.33 -7.83 -13.99
CA ARG A 93 -19.23 -7.41 -15.07
C ARG A 93 -20.63 -7.93 -14.75
N GLY A 94 -21.50 -7.06 -14.27
CA GLY A 94 -22.88 -7.40 -13.91
C GLY A 94 -23.38 -6.48 -12.80
N PRO A 95 -23.22 -6.86 -11.52
CA PRO A 95 -23.62 -6.00 -10.42
C PRO A 95 -22.67 -4.79 -10.30
N PRO A 96 -23.17 -3.62 -9.91
CA PRO A 96 -22.34 -2.43 -9.67
C PRO A 96 -21.54 -2.53 -8.35
N THR A 97 -21.14 -3.74 -7.96
CA THR A 97 -20.41 -4.04 -6.72
C THR A 97 -18.90 -3.95 -6.95
N THR A 98 -18.18 -3.43 -5.96
CA THR A 98 -16.71 -3.37 -5.97
C THR A 98 -16.19 -4.17 -4.79
N PHE A 99 -15.31 -5.12 -5.06
CA PHE A 99 -14.60 -5.89 -4.04
C PHE A 99 -13.21 -5.30 -3.88
N ASN A 100 -12.79 -5.05 -2.63
CA ASN A 100 -11.44 -4.61 -2.32
C ASN A 100 -10.85 -5.55 -1.28
N VAL A 101 -9.56 -5.85 -1.43
CA VAL A 101 -8.80 -6.62 -0.45
C VAL A 101 -7.49 -5.88 -0.22
N ALA A 102 -7.21 -5.55 1.03
CA ALA A 102 -5.92 -5.02 1.45
C ALA A 102 -5.27 -5.97 2.46
N PHE A 103 -4.00 -6.27 2.25
CA PHE A 103 -3.16 -7.04 3.14
C PHE A 103 -1.88 -6.27 3.41
N ARG A 104 -1.48 -6.23 4.68
CA ARG A 104 -0.26 -5.56 5.13
C ARG A 104 0.42 -6.41 6.18
N ALA A 105 1.71 -6.67 5.98
CA ALA A 105 2.57 -7.26 6.98
C ALA A 105 3.82 -6.39 7.11
N SER A 106 4.08 -5.83 8.30
CA SER A 106 5.23 -4.97 8.54
C SER A 106 5.89 -5.27 9.87
N GLY A 107 7.21 -5.41 9.86
CA GLY A 107 8.05 -5.35 11.05
C GLY A 107 8.87 -4.06 11.13
N LEU A 108 8.47 -3.03 10.38
CA LEU A 108 9.12 -1.72 10.33
C LEU A 108 8.44 -0.68 11.23
N GLU A 109 7.37 -1.07 11.92
CA GLU A 109 6.67 -0.17 12.83
C GLU A 109 7.52 0.04 14.09
N LEU A 110 7.99 1.26 14.26
CA LEU A 110 8.84 1.68 15.37
C LEU A 110 8.02 2.55 16.32
N ILE A 111 7.87 2.07 17.56
CA ILE A 111 7.23 2.82 18.63
C ILE A 111 8.32 3.21 19.61
N ARG A 112 8.35 4.48 20.03
CA ARG A 112 9.21 4.95 21.12
C ARG A 112 8.39 4.98 22.40
N PHE A 113 8.72 4.11 23.35
CA PHE A 113 8.01 4.03 24.62
C PHE A 113 8.90 4.55 25.76
N TYR A 114 8.53 5.70 26.31
CA TYR A 114 9.30 6.41 27.33
C TYR A 114 8.85 6.12 28.77
N GLY A 115 8.11 5.02 29.00
CA GLY A 115 7.58 4.64 30.32
C GLY A 115 6.27 5.32 30.70
N ILE A 116 5.80 5.04 31.93
CA ILE A 116 4.55 5.56 32.49
C ILE A 116 4.89 6.35 33.76
N GLY A 117 4.51 7.63 33.80
CA GLY A 117 4.67 8.50 34.98
C GLY A 117 5.95 9.36 34.98
N ASN A 118 6.15 10.10 36.08
CA ASN A 118 7.23 11.09 36.25
C ASN A 118 8.54 10.50 36.81
N GLN A 119 8.62 9.17 37.00
CA GLN A 119 9.81 8.50 37.54
C GLN A 119 10.72 7.93 36.45
N THR A 120 10.41 8.13 35.17
CA THR A 120 11.20 7.57 34.08
C THR A 120 12.46 8.40 33.81
N ASN A 121 13.61 7.74 33.84
CA ASN A 121 14.92 8.37 33.66
C ASN A 121 15.16 8.74 32.19
N GLY A 122 14.75 9.95 31.77
CA GLY A 122 14.91 10.46 30.40
C GLY A 122 16.35 10.70 29.93
N SER A 123 17.38 10.42 30.75
CA SER A 123 18.78 10.72 30.43
C SER A 123 19.45 9.71 29.48
N ARG A 124 18.75 8.65 29.05
CA ARG A 124 19.26 7.68 28.07
C ARG A 124 19.04 8.19 26.64
N ALA A 125 19.92 7.78 25.72
CA ALA A 125 19.76 8.05 24.30
C ALA A 125 18.43 7.48 23.77
N ASP A 126 17.81 8.17 22.80
CA ASP A 126 16.52 7.78 22.18
C ASP A 126 16.49 6.35 21.61
N SER A 127 17.67 5.77 21.33
CA SER A 127 17.79 4.38 20.91
C SER A 127 17.34 3.37 21.97
N ALA A 128 17.43 3.71 23.26
CA ALA A 128 17.07 2.84 24.37
C ALA A 128 15.55 2.63 24.51
N TYR A 129 14.74 3.52 23.94
CA TYR A 129 13.27 3.49 24.02
C TYR A 129 12.60 2.87 22.80
N ARG A 130 13.38 2.29 21.89
CA ARG A 130 12.90 1.75 20.62
C ARG A 130 12.27 0.36 20.82
N VAL A 131 10.97 0.26 20.57
CA VAL A 131 10.23 -1.00 20.52
C VAL A 131 9.84 -1.30 19.09
N ARG A 132 10.20 -2.50 18.62
CA ARG A 132 9.83 -2.99 17.29
C ARG A 132 8.50 -3.73 17.38
N ALA A 133 7.49 -3.24 16.67
CA ALA A 133 6.21 -3.90 16.56
C ALA A 133 6.10 -4.67 15.24
N LYS A 134 5.55 -5.89 15.31
CA LYS A 134 5.10 -6.64 14.13
C LYS A 134 3.61 -6.43 13.96
N GLN A 135 3.20 -5.93 12.80
CA GLN A 135 1.82 -5.73 12.45
C GLN A 135 1.45 -6.59 11.25
N ILE A 136 0.37 -7.35 11.38
CA ILE A 136 -0.26 -8.08 10.28
C ILE A 136 -1.71 -7.63 10.23
N GLN A 137 -2.18 -7.23 9.05
CA GLN A 137 -3.53 -6.74 8.83
C GLN A 137 -4.08 -7.32 7.53
N LEU A 138 -5.31 -7.80 7.60
CA LEU A 138 -6.12 -8.22 6.46
C LEU A 138 -7.44 -7.46 6.52
N ALA A 139 -7.77 -6.76 5.45
CA ALA A 139 -8.95 -5.91 5.33
C ALA A 139 -9.67 -6.21 4.01
N PRO A 140 -10.50 -7.27 3.96
CA PRO A 140 -11.45 -7.44 2.87
C PRO A 140 -12.57 -6.41 3.03
N SER A 141 -13.07 -5.88 1.93
CA SER A 141 -14.26 -5.02 1.93
C SER A 141 -15.05 -5.15 0.64
N VAL A 142 -16.35 -4.90 0.72
CA VAL A 142 -17.27 -4.94 -0.40
C VAL A 142 -18.09 -3.66 -0.41
N THR A 143 -18.14 -2.99 -1.56
CA THR A 143 -18.92 -1.78 -1.77
C THR A 143 -20.06 -2.05 -2.74
N VAL A 144 -21.28 -1.89 -2.27
CA VAL A 144 -22.51 -2.08 -3.05
C VAL A 144 -23.27 -0.74 -3.09
N PRO A 145 -23.63 -0.22 -4.27
CA PRO A 145 -24.53 0.91 -4.38
C PRO A 145 -25.97 0.43 -4.14
N VAL A 146 -26.62 1.01 -3.15
CA VAL A 146 -28.00 0.68 -2.74
C VAL A 146 -29.00 1.63 -3.41
N ALA A 147 -28.58 2.88 -3.65
CA ALA A 147 -29.34 3.90 -4.36
C ALA A 147 -28.38 4.78 -5.19
N PRO A 148 -28.85 5.63 -6.12
CA PRO A 148 -27.98 6.43 -7.00
C PRO A 148 -26.93 7.28 -6.26
N ARG A 149 -27.16 7.61 -4.99
CA ARG A 149 -26.26 8.39 -4.14
C ARG A 149 -25.85 7.70 -2.84
N VAL A 150 -26.29 6.45 -2.62
CA VAL A 150 -26.03 5.71 -1.38
C VAL A 150 -25.20 4.49 -1.69
N ARG A 151 -24.04 4.39 -1.05
CA ARG A 151 -23.13 3.26 -1.15
C ARG A 151 -22.91 2.68 0.24
N LEU A 152 -23.09 1.38 0.35
CA LEU A 152 -22.78 0.63 1.55
C LEU A 152 -21.42 -0.03 1.37
N THR A 153 -20.54 0.14 2.35
CA THR A 153 -19.25 -0.54 2.40
C THR A 153 -19.20 -1.35 3.67
N ALA A 154 -19.03 -2.65 3.52
CA ALA A 154 -18.80 -3.61 4.60
C ALA A 154 -17.37 -4.13 4.53
#